data_AF-A0A957ITB8-F1
#
_entry.id   AF-A0A957ITB8-F1
#
_cell.length_a   1.000
_cell.length_b   1.000
_cell.length_c   1.000
_cell.angle_alpha   90.00
_cell.angle_beta   90.00
_cell.angle_gamma   90.00
#
_symmetry.space_group_name_H-M   'P 1'
#
loop_
_entity.id
_entity.type
_entity.pdbx_description
1 polymer ?
#
loop_
_entity_poly.entity_id
_entity_poly.type
_entity_poly.pdbx_seq_one_letter_code
_entity_poly.pdbx_strand_id
1 'polypeptide(L)'
;GREEIGEDTAKRVPRNERTYFTPDIATNELMWSALTTLFLVAGSLWLWDAPLETHADPVVTPLHVVAPWYLSWSQGWLKLADKTLVIGFIPLLLVAFIVMPYFEVGKSRRYADRRIALTVAALFFTFMLVSNWMGSPEFRVNSSPDREVSIELLPEEGTSAMLGVPYDLMPEGTYLPGQPISGNPHLTYALEEFQAAMYRHSCTLTGNSTWYECVFDESTPIETRKYSNHFSDDVMPDPTAQLVVEEIQPGLKKLTLKYKAVSPANPEEFLIDAEWVKYRHADSNYETECRFANKSC
;
A
#
# COMPACT_ATOMS: atom_id res chain seq x y z
N GLY A 1 42.79 -17.43 -11.88
CA GLY A 1 43.51 -18.11 -10.80
C GLY A 1 42.79 -17.85 -9.50
N ARG A 2 42.80 -18.80 -8.56
CA ARG A 2 42.32 -18.54 -7.20
C ARG A 2 43.42 -17.79 -6.49
N GLU A 3 43.17 -16.55 -6.08
CA GLU A 3 44.08 -15.81 -5.20
C GLU A 3 44.20 -16.54 -3.87
N GLU A 4 45.42 -16.70 -3.35
CA GLU A 4 45.69 -17.30 -2.04
C GLU A 4 45.25 -16.34 -0.92
N ILE A 5 44.70 -16.89 0.17
CA ILE A 5 44.11 -16.10 1.26
C ILE A 5 45.19 -15.27 1.96
N GLY A 6 45.21 -13.96 1.69
CA GLY A 6 46.11 -12.98 2.31
C GLY A 6 47.13 -12.33 1.37
N GLU A 7 47.18 -12.73 0.10
CA GLU A 7 48.03 -12.07 -0.90
C GLU A 7 47.23 -11.02 -1.68
N ASP A 8 47.59 -9.73 -1.56
CA ASP A 8 46.98 -8.63 -2.32
C ASP A 8 47.52 -8.62 -3.77
N THR A 9 47.04 -9.56 -4.59
CA THR A 9 47.44 -9.71 -5.99
C THR A 9 46.69 -8.76 -6.95
N ALA A 10 45.79 -7.93 -6.42
CA ALA A 10 45.01 -6.95 -7.19
C ALA A 10 45.88 -6.00 -8.04
N LYS A 11 47.13 -5.75 -7.63
CA LYS A 11 48.06 -4.90 -8.38
C LYS A 11 48.65 -5.57 -9.64
N ARG A 12 48.61 -6.90 -9.74
CA ARG A 12 49.23 -7.67 -10.84
C ARG A 12 48.48 -8.98 -11.14
N VAL A 13 47.23 -8.87 -11.62
CA VAL A 13 46.56 -10.03 -12.22
C VAL A 13 47.41 -10.52 -13.40
N PRO A 14 47.77 -11.82 -13.44
CA PRO A 14 48.58 -12.39 -14.53
C PRO A 14 47.96 -12.11 -15.91
N ARG A 15 48.78 -11.78 -16.92
CA ARG A 15 48.28 -11.35 -18.26
C ARG A 15 47.42 -12.43 -18.93
N ASN A 16 47.66 -13.69 -18.62
CA ASN A 16 46.91 -14.86 -19.09
C ASN A 16 45.52 -15.02 -18.47
N GLU A 17 45.19 -14.27 -17.41
CA GLU A 17 43.88 -14.31 -16.75
C GLU A 17 43.03 -13.08 -17.07
N ARG A 18 43.59 -12.09 -17.79
CA ARG A 18 42.88 -10.88 -18.19
C ARG A 18 42.11 -11.15 -19.47
N THR A 19 40.82 -10.82 -19.48
CA THR A 19 40.01 -10.72 -20.69
C THR A 19 40.09 -9.31 -21.27
N TYR A 20 40.00 -9.20 -22.59
CA TYR A 20 39.90 -7.89 -23.24
C TYR A 20 38.49 -7.34 -23.04
N PHE A 21 38.37 -6.02 -22.89
CA PHE A 21 37.07 -5.37 -22.78
C PHE A 21 36.24 -5.60 -24.05
N THR A 22 36.82 -5.37 -25.23
CA THR A 22 36.23 -5.73 -26.51
C THR A 22 36.82 -7.04 -27.04
N PRO A 23 36.01 -8.00 -27.50
CA PRO A 23 34.54 -7.97 -27.56
C PRO A 23 33.84 -8.52 -26.29
N ASP A 24 34.56 -9.20 -25.40
CA ASP A 24 33.96 -10.07 -24.38
C ASP A 24 33.08 -9.32 -23.36
N ILE A 25 33.65 -8.32 -22.68
CA ILE A 25 32.93 -7.56 -21.65
C ILE A 25 31.86 -6.68 -22.29
N ALA A 26 32.22 -5.99 -23.39
CA ALA A 26 31.30 -5.10 -24.11
C ALA A 26 30.05 -5.83 -24.62
N THR A 27 30.19 -7.05 -25.14
CA THR A 27 29.04 -7.84 -25.61
C THR A 27 28.16 -8.30 -24.45
N ASN A 28 28.77 -8.67 -23.33
CA ASN A 28 28.04 -9.05 -22.12
C ASN A 28 27.25 -7.86 -21.52
N GLU A 29 27.88 -6.69 -21.41
CA GLU A 29 27.22 -5.46 -20.96
C GLU A 29 26.09 -5.04 -21.89
N LEU A 30 26.28 -5.15 -23.20
CA LEU A 30 25.22 -4.89 -24.19
C LEU A 30 24.04 -5.85 -24.03
N MET A 31 24.31 -7.14 -23.84
CA MET A 31 23.29 -8.15 -23.59
C MET A 31 22.48 -7.84 -22.32
N TRP A 32 23.14 -7.56 -21.18
CA TRP A 32 22.45 -7.22 -19.94
C TRP A 32 21.66 -5.92 -20.04
N SER A 33 22.21 -4.90 -20.72
CA SER A 33 21.50 -3.64 -20.95
C SER A 33 20.23 -3.85 -21.79
N ALA A 34 20.33 -4.68 -22.84
CA ALA A 34 19.19 -5.05 -23.68
C ALA A 34 18.14 -5.85 -22.89
N LEU A 35 18.56 -6.82 -22.08
CA LEU A 35 17.66 -7.61 -21.23
C LEU A 35 16.98 -6.75 -20.17
N THR A 36 17.71 -5.87 -19.46
CA THR A 36 17.14 -4.95 -18.49
C THR A 36 16.14 -4.01 -19.14
N THR A 37 16.47 -3.44 -20.31
CA THR A 37 15.54 -2.59 -21.06
C THR A 37 14.29 -3.36 -21.47
N LEU A 38 14.45 -4.59 -21.97
CA LEU A 38 13.34 -5.46 -22.32
C LEU A 38 12.43 -5.73 -21.10
N PHE A 39 13.00 -6.07 -19.94
CA PHE A 39 12.22 -6.32 -18.73
C PHE A 39 11.55 -5.07 -18.17
N LEU A 40 12.19 -3.90 -18.24
CA LEU A 40 11.58 -2.63 -17.83
C LEU A 40 10.41 -2.26 -18.73
N VAL A 41 10.59 -2.35 -20.06
CA VAL A 41 9.52 -2.07 -21.03
C VAL A 41 8.39 -3.08 -20.87
N ALA A 42 8.71 -4.37 -20.79
CA ALA A 42 7.73 -5.43 -20.56
C ALA A 42 6.96 -5.22 -19.24
N GLY A 43 7.69 -4.93 -18.15
CA GLY A 43 7.10 -4.63 -16.86
C GLY A 43 6.17 -3.42 -16.91
N SER A 44 6.58 -2.35 -17.59
CA SER A 44 5.76 -1.13 -17.73
C SER A 44 4.54 -1.31 -18.63
N LEU A 45 4.55 -2.25 -19.57
CA LEU A 45 3.43 -2.48 -20.49
C LEU A 45 2.41 -3.48 -19.93
N TRP A 46 2.83 -4.40 -19.06
CA TRP A 46 1.99 -5.53 -18.65
C TRP A 46 1.86 -5.72 -17.14
N LEU A 47 2.80 -5.22 -16.32
CA LEU A 47 2.82 -5.49 -14.89
C LEU A 47 2.55 -4.25 -14.03
N TRP A 48 2.76 -3.05 -14.59
CA TRP A 48 2.69 -1.81 -13.81
C TRP A 48 2.01 -0.70 -14.59
N ASP A 49 0.85 -0.25 -14.10
CA ASP A 49 0.23 0.98 -14.56
C ASP A 49 0.41 2.05 -13.49
N ALA A 50 0.88 3.22 -13.91
CA ALA A 50 0.95 4.41 -13.08
C ALA A 50 0.01 5.45 -13.70
N PRO A 51 -1.31 5.41 -13.37
CA PRO A 51 -2.24 6.44 -13.83
C PRO A 51 -1.82 7.83 -13.33
N LEU A 52 -2.20 8.86 -14.08
CA LEU A 52 -1.93 10.25 -13.67
C LEU A 52 -2.94 10.64 -12.59
N GLU A 53 -2.44 10.85 -11.38
CA GLU A 53 -3.26 11.27 -10.24
C GLU A 53 -3.73 12.72 -10.36
N THR A 54 -4.66 13.11 -9.49
CA THR A 54 -5.19 14.46 -9.41
C THR A 54 -4.09 15.47 -9.06
N HIS A 55 -4.32 16.74 -9.41
CA HIS A 55 -3.41 17.80 -9.00
C HIS A 55 -3.37 17.91 -7.48
N ALA A 56 -2.15 18.02 -6.94
CA ALA A 56 -1.94 18.17 -5.50
C ALA A 56 -2.68 19.39 -4.94
N ASP A 57 -3.47 19.18 -3.89
CA ASP A 57 -4.16 20.23 -3.14
C ASP A 57 -3.50 20.40 -1.77
N PRO A 58 -2.90 21.57 -1.45
CA PRO A 58 -2.27 21.80 -0.16
C PRO A 58 -3.25 21.90 1.02
N VAL A 59 -4.56 21.98 0.76
CA VAL A 59 -5.60 22.10 1.80
C VAL A 59 -6.14 20.72 2.20
N VAL A 60 -5.92 19.68 1.39
CA VAL A 60 -6.41 18.32 1.63
C VAL A 60 -5.22 17.37 1.74
N THR A 61 -5.04 16.77 2.92
CA THR A 61 -4.05 15.71 3.12
C THR A 61 -4.70 14.33 3.00
N PRO A 62 -4.24 13.45 2.10
CA PRO A 62 -4.70 12.07 2.05
C PRO A 62 -4.48 11.37 3.40
N LEU A 63 -5.36 10.44 3.76
CA LEU A 63 -5.22 9.71 5.02
C LEU A 63 -3.98 8.80 5.02
N HIS A 64 -3.78 8.06 3.93
CA HIS A 64 -2.68 7.12 3.75
C HIS A 64 -1.63 7.70 2.80
N VAL A 65 -0.80 8.62 3.29
CA VAL A 65 0.37 9.10 2.52
C VAL A 65 1.50 8.07 2.61
N VAL A 66 1.87 7.50 1.47
CA VAL A 66 2.91 6.47 1.37
C VAL A 66 4.12 7.03 0.62
N ALA A 67 5.30 6.90 1.21
CA ALA A 67 6.54 7.25 0.52
C ALA A 67 6.82 6.23 -0.60
N PRO A 68 7.54 6.63 -1.67
CA PRO A 68 8.00 5.67 -2.68
C PRO A 68 8.70 4.48 -2.03
N TRP A 69 8.50 3.28 -2.57
CA TRP A 69 8.91 2.01 -1.96
C TRP A 69 10.40 1.94 -1.58
N TYR A 70 11.29 2.66 -2.26
CA TYR A 70 12.72 2.71 -1.96
C TYR A 70 13.07 3.64 -0.77
N LEU A 71 12.10 4.44 -0.31
CA LEU A 71 12.18 5.28 0.89
C LEU A 71 11.22 4.83 2.00
N SER A 72 10.34 3.85 1.76
CA SER A 72 9.34 3.43 2.75
C SER A 72 9.98 2.91 4.04
N TRP A 73 11.17 2.31 3.96
CA TRP A 73 11.92 1.94 5.16
C TRP A 73 12.14 3.13 6.11
N SER A 74 12.45 4.31 5.60
CA SER A 74 12.66 5.51 6.44
C SER A 74 11.35 5.99 7.08
N GLN A 75 10.23 5.88 6.36
CA GLN A 75 8.89 6.15 6.90
C GLN A 75 8.54 5.17 8.02
N GLY A 76 8.86 3.88 7.86
CA GLY A 76 8.63 2.88 8.90
C GLY A 76 9.35 3.20 10.21
N TRP A 77 10.56 3.76 10.13
CA TRP A 77 11.31 4.23 11.30
C TRP A 77 10.69 5.48 11.94
N LEU A 78 10.16 6.41 11.14
CA LEU A 78 9.44 7.59 11.64
C LEU A 78 8.17 7.23 12.42
N LYS A 79 7.55 6.08 12.12
CA LYS A 79 6.40 5.56 12.89
C LYS A 79 6.80 5.02 14.27
N LEU A 80 8.04 4.59 14.46
CA LEU A 80 8.51 3.93 15.68
C LEU A 80 9.36 4.80 16.60
N ALA A 81 10.13 5.71 16.02
CA ALA A 81 11.13 6.49 16.73
C ALA A 81 10.90 7.99 16.56
N ASP A 82 11.48 8.79 17.47
CA ASP A 82 11.44 10.25 17.35
C ASP A 82 12.09 10.71 16.03
N LYS A 83 11.47 11.70 15.39
CA LYS A 83 11.92 12.27 14.11
C LYS A 83 13.40 12.67 14.13
N THR A 84 13.91 13.19 15.25
CA THR A 84 15.31 13.64 15.36
C THR A 84 16.29 12.47 15.26
N LEU A 85 15.93 11.31 15.81
CA LEU A 85 16.74 10.10 15.72
C LEU A 85 16.77 9.55 14.30
N VAL A 86 15.62 9.48 13.63
CA VAL A 86 15.53 8.92 12.27
C VAL A 86 16.23 9.81 11.25
N ILE A 87 16.01 11.13 11.33
CA ILE A 87 16.67 12.09 10.45
C ILE A 87 18.20 12.09 10.70
N GLY A 88 18.64 11.92 11.94
CA GLY A 88 20.07 11.76 12.26
C GLY A 88 20.67 10.42 11.82
N PHE A 89 19.86 9.36 11.74
CA PHE A 89 20.31 8.03 11.37
C PHE A 89 20.72 7.92 9.89
N ILE A 90 19.99 8.55 8.97
CA ILE A 90 20.29 8.54 7.53
C ILE A 90 21.72 9.02 7.21
N PRO A 91 22.16 10.23 7.64
CA PRO A 91 23.53 10.67 7.39
C PRO A 91 24.56 9.84 8.15
N LEU A 92 24.23 9.32 9.34
CA LEU A 92 25.13 8.42 10.08
C LEU A 92 25.37 7.11 9.31
N LEU A 93 24.32 6.52 8.75
CA LEU A 93 24.40 5.31 7.93
C LEU A 93 25.22 5.54 6.65
N LEU A 94 25.06 6.71 6.02
CA LEU A 94 25.91 7.13 4.90
C LEU A 94 27.38 7.26 5.32
N VAL A 95 27.68 7.90 6.45
CA VAL A 95 29.05 7.99 6.99
C VAL A 95 29.59 6.59 7.32
N ALA A 96 28.78 5.71 7.89
CA ALA A 96 29.17 4.34 8.18
C ALA A 96 29.57 3.58 6.90
N PHE A 97 28.86 3.76 5.78
CA PHE A 97 29.24 3.17 4.50
C PHE A 97 30.52 3.79 3.91
N ILE A 98 30.74 5.09 4.07
CA ILE A 98 31.99 5.75 3.64
C ILE A 98 33.19 5.24 4.44
N VAL A 99 33.03 5.02 5.75
CA VAL A 99 34.12 4.60 6.63
C VAL A 99 34.27 3.07 6.67
N MET A 100 33.32 2.31 6.11
CA MET A 100 33.36 0.84 6.03
C MET A 100 34.72 0.27 5.58
N PRO A 101 35.42 0.82 4.56
CA PRO A 101 36.72 0.28 4.13
C PRO A 101 37.81 0.30 5.20
N TYR A 102 37.71 1.17 6.21
CA TYR A 102 38.70 1.29 7.29
C TYR A 102 38.51 0.26 8.40
N PHE A 103 37.28 -0.20 8.61
CA PHE A 103 36.97 -1.21 9.63
C PHE A 103 36.84 -2.62 9.04
N GLU A 104 36.69 -2.75 7.72
CA GLU A 104 36.70 -4.04 7.02
C GLU A 104 38.12 -4.59 6.80
N VAL A 105 38.76 -5.05 7.88
CA VAL A 105 40.13 -5.59 7.87
C VAL A 105 40.23 -7.07 7.45
N GLY A 106 39.32 -7.54 6.60
CA GLY A 106 39.28 -8.94 6.16
C GLY A 106 40.54 -9.35 5.39
N LYS A 107 41.19 -10.45 5.80
CA LYS A 107 42.42 -10.98 5.19
C LYS A 107 42.31 -11.24 3.69
N SER A 108 41.14 -11.65 3.20
CA SER A 108 40.83 -11.85 1.78
C SER A 108 39.77 -10.84 1.36
N ARG A 109 39.82 -10.32 0.12
CA ARG A 109 38.78 -9.47 -0.49
C ARG A 109 37.66 -10.27 -1.18
N ARG A 110 37.82 -11.58 -1.27
CA ARG A 110 36.90 -12.45 -2.00
C ARG A 110 35.65 -12.77 -1.18
N TYR A 111 34.47 -12.63 -1.78
CA TYR A 111 33.19 -12.94 -1.13
C TYR A 111 33.12 -14.36 -0.56
N ALA A 112 33.65 -15.37 -1.28
CA ALA A 112 33.59 -16.78 -0.86
C ALA A 112 34.27 -17.05 0.50
N ASP A 113 35.26 -16.25 0.88
CA ASP A 113 36.03 -16.44 2.12
C ASP A 113 35.45 -15.60 3.27
N ARG A 114 34.47 -14.73 2.99
CA ARG A 114 33.92 -13.73 3.91
C ARG A 114 32.58 -14.16 4.51
N ARG A 115 32.48 -15.41 4.97
CA ARG A 115 31.20 -15.98 5.47
C ARG A 115 30.55 -15.12 6.55
N ILE A 116 31.31 -14.64 7.53
CA ILE A 116 30.79 -13.79 8.63
C ILE A 116 30.26 -12.47 8.08
N ALA A 117 31.04 -11.77 7.25
CA ALA A 117 30.62 -10.48 6.68
C ALA A 117 29.40 -10.64 5.77
N LEU A 118 29.32 -11.73 5.00
CA LEU A 118 28.14 -12.07 4.21
C LEU A 118 26.92 -12.37 5.08
N THR A 119 27.08 -13.06 6.22
CA THR A 119 25.98 -13.27 7.17
C THR A 119 25.50 -11.95 7.77
N VAL A 120 26.40 -11.06 8.17
CA VAL A 120 26.04 -9.72 8.68
C VAL A 120 25.34 -8.89 7.59
N ALA A 121 25.83 -8.93 6.36
CA ALA A 121 25.20 -8.24 5.23
C ALA A 121 23.80 -8.81 4.94
N ALA A 122 23.63 -10.14 4.99
CA ALA A 122 22.33 -10.77 4.83
C ALA A 122 21.35 -10.36 5.94
N LEU A 123 21.79 -10.35 7.20
CA LEU A 123 20.97 -9.85 8.32
C LEU A 123 20.61 -8.37 8.14
N PHE A 124 21.54 -7.55 7.65
CA PHE A 124 21.27 -6.15 7.32
C PHE A 124 20.22 -6.02 6.20
N PHE A 125 20.30 -6.82 5.13
CA PHE A 125 19.27 -6.83 4.09
C PHE A 125 17.91 -7.27 4.61
N THR A 126 17.86 -8.33 5.44
CA THR A 126 16.62 -8.75 6.10
C THR A 126 16.05 -7.62 6.97
N PHE A 127 16.90 -6.95 7.73
CA PHE A 127 16.51 -5.80 8.54
C PHE A 127 15.96 -4.64 7.68
N MET A 128 16.60 -4.34 6.55
CA MET A 128 16.10 -3.31 5.62
C MET A 128 14.77 -3.70 4.98
N LEU A 129 14.58 -4.98 4.62
CA LEU A 129 13.30 -5.48 4.08
C LEU A 129 12.17 -5.39 5.11
N VAL A 130 12.43 -5.78 6.36
CA VAL A 130 11.44 -5.65 7.45
C VAL A 130 11.14 -4.17 7.70
N SER A 131 12.15 -3.31 7.71
CA SER A 131 11.95 -1.86 7.83
C SER A 131 11.10 -1.31 6.68
N ASN A 132 11.29 -1.83 5.47
CA ASN A 132 10.50 -1.45 4.29
C ASN A 132 9.03 -1.83 4.43
N TRP A 133 8.76 -3.04 4.94
CA TRP A 133 7.40 -3.50 5.25
C TRP A 133 6.75 -2.65 6.35
N MET A 134 7.48 -2.28 7.40
CA MET A 134 6.98 -1.36 8.43
C MET A 134 6.65 0.04 7.88
N GLY A 135 7.20 0.39 6.72
CA GLY A 135 6.85 1.60 5.98
C GLY A 135 5.49 1.56 5.30
N SER A 136 4.85 0.40 5.21
CA SER A 136 3.52 0.26 4.61
C SER A 136 2.49 1.11 5.37
N PRO A 137 1.41 1.59 4.70
CA PRO A 137 0.36 2.36 5.36
C PRO A 137 -0.29 1.58 6.51
N GLU A 138 -0.55 0.28 6.31
CA GLU A 138 -1.19 -0.63 7.28
C GLU A 138 -0.42 -0.79 8.60
N PHE A 139 0.91 -0.64 8.58
CA PHE A 139 1.70 -0.88 9.79
C PHE A 139 1.47 0.23 10.83
N ARG A 140 0.78 -0.13 11.93
CA ARG A 140 0.53 0.71 13.12
C ARG A 140 -0.19 2.03 12.85
N VAL A 141 -0.95 2.13 11.77
CA VAL A 141 -1.86 3.25 11.54
C VAL A 141 -3.27 2.77 11.88
N ASN A 142 -3.82 3.30 12.96
CA ASN A 142 -5.21 3.05 13.32
C ASN A 142 -6.01 4.26 12.88
N SER A 143 -6.84 4.10 11.85
CA SER A 143 -7.89 5.07 11.54
C SER A 143 -9.25 4.54 11.96
N SER A 144 -10.27 5.39 11.97
CA SER A 144 -11.61 4.95 12.32
C SER A 144 -12.14 4.02 11.23
N PRO A 145 -12.87 2.94 11.58
CA PRO A 145 -13.25 1.90 10.62
C PRO A 145 -14.15 2.41 9.49
N ASP A 146 -14.92 3.47 9.71
CA ASP A 146 -15.68 4.16 8.66
C ASP A 146 -14.78 4.82 7.61
N ARG A 147 -13.63 5.39 8.02
CA ARG A 147 -12.67 6.03 7.12
C ARG A 147 -11.91 5.01 6.28
N GLU A 148 -11.54 3.86 6.85
CA GLU A 148 -10.90 2.78 6.08
C GLU A 148 -11.82 2.29 4.95
N VAL A 149 -13.10 2.02 5.26
CA VAL A 149 -14.09 1.64 4.23
C VAL A 149 -14.26 2.76 3.20
N SER A 150 -14.32 4.01 3.66
CA SER A 150 -14.47 5.17 2.76
C SER A 150 -13.31 5.29 1.78
N ILE A 151 -12.08 5.06 2.22
CA ILE A 151 -10.88 5.18 1.39
C ILE A 151 -10.69 3.98 0.49
N GLU A 152 -11.06 2.79 0.94
CA GLU A 152 -11.04 1.62 0.07
C GLU A 152 -12.00 1.79 -1.13
N LEU A 153 -13.17 2.40 -0.89
CA LEU A 153 -14.20 2.56 -1.91
C LEU A 153 -14.10 3.84 -2.71
N LEU A 154 -13.80 4.97 -2.06
CA LEU A 154 -13.67 6.29 -2.69
C LEU A 154 -12.36 6.93 -2.19
N PRO A 155 -11.19 6.35 -2.53
CA PRO A 155 -9.91 6.87 -2.11
C PRO A 155 -9.73 8.29 -2.64
N GLU A 156 -8.99 9.16 -1.94
CA GLU A 156 -8.67 10.49 -2.46
C GLU A 156 -7.83 10.38 -3.75
N GLU A 157 -6.80 9.53 -3.72
CA GLU A 157 -5.86 9.26 -4.80
C GLU A 157 -5.95 7.78 -5.25
N GLY A 158 -5.84 7.54 -6.55
CA GLY A 158 -5.90 6.19 -7.14
C GLY A 158 -7.30 5.72 -7.57
N THR A 159 -7.35 4.47 -8.04
CA THR A 159 -8.55 3.82 -8.57
C THR A 159 -9.19 2.91 -7.52
N SER A 160 -10.50 2.78 -7.55
CA SER A 160 -11.26 1.81 -6.75
C SER A 160 -12.37 1.17 -7.59
N ALA A 161 -12.96 0.08 -7.09
CA ALA A 161 -14.04 -0.58 -7.81
C ALA A 161 -15.26 0.35 -8.03
N MET A 162 -15.56 1.21 -7.05
CA MET A 162 -16.65 2.19 -7.17
C MET A 162 -16.34 3.28 -8.20
N LEU A 163 -15.10 3.76 -8.25
CA LEU A 163 -14.69 4.77 -9.22
C LEU A 163 -14.59 4.18 -10.64
N GLY A 164 -14.31 2.89 -10.77
CA GLY A 164 -14.18 2.17 -12.05
C GLY A 164 -15.48 1.91 -12.81
N VAL A 165 -16.65 1.98 -12.14
CA VAL A 165 -17.96 1.81 -12.77
C VAL A 165 -18.15 2.89 -13.84
N PRO A 166 -18.44 2.62 -15.12
CA PRO A 166 -18.59 3.66 -16.14
C PRO A 166 -19.62 4.75 -15.76
N TYR A 167 -19.36 6.01 -16.11
CA TYR A 167 -20.22 7.13 -15.69
C TYR A 167 -21.69 6.92 -16.06
N ASP A 168 -21.98 6.46 -17.28
CA ASP A 168 -23.33 6.21 -17.78
C ASP A 168 -24.03 5.04 -17.06
N LEU A 169 -23.25 4.13 -16.47
CA LEU A 169 -23.72 2.97 -15.72
C LEU A 169 -23.77 3.24 -14.21
N MET A 170 -23.87 4.49 -13.80
CA MET A 170 -24.04 4.85 -12.39
C MET A 170 -25.32 5.67 -12.23
N PRO A 171 -26.50 5.03 -12.16
CA PRO A 171 -27.76 5.76 -12.05
C PRO A 171 -27.82 6.54 -10.74
N GLU A 172 -28.61 7.61 -10.72
CA GLU A 172 -28.95 8.29 -9.47
C GLU A 172 -29.77 7.36 -8.58
N GLY A 173 -29.49 7.39 -7.28
CA GLY A 173 -30.21 6.55 -6.34
C GLY A 173 -29.45 6.32 -5.04
N THR A 174 -30.09 5.58 -4.16
CA THR A 174 -29.49 5.05 -2.93
C THR A 174 -29.30 3.55 -3.08
N TYR A 175 -28.09 3.09 -2.83
CA TYR A 175 -27.67 1.71 -2.98
C TYR A 175 -27.15 1.14 -1.66
N LEU A 176 -27.53 -0.10 -1.39
CA LEU A 176 -27.04 -0.84 -0.23
C LEU A 176 -25.81 -1.69 -0.60
N PRO A 177 -24.91 -1.98 0.36
CA PRO A 177 -23.80 -2.91 0.14
C PRO A 177 -24.32 -4.26 -0.37
N GLY A 178 -23.73 -4.76 -1.45
CA GLY A 178 -24.06 -6.06 -2.04
C GLY A 178 -25.38 -6.11 -2.81
N GLN A 179 -26.04 -4.97 -3.03
CA GLN A 179 -27.31 -4.94 -3.75
C GLN A 179 -27.11 -5.28 -5.24
N PRO A 180 -27.73 -6.36 -5.77
CA PRO A 180 -27.62 -6.68 -7.18
C PRO A 180 -28.45 -5.71 -8.03
N ILE A 181 -27.83 -5.13 -9.06
CA ILE A 181 -28.49 -4.20 -9.98
C ILE A 181 -28.70 -4.87 -11.33
N SER A 182 -29.97 -5.15 -11.66
CA SER A 182 -30.34 -5.81 -12.91
C SER A 182 -29.86 -5.01 -14.13
N GLY A 183 -29.19 -5.67 -15.07
CA GLY A 183 -28.68 -5.05 -16.30
C GLY A 183 -27.41 -4.21 -16.13
N ASN A 184 -26.83 -4.15 -14.92
CA ASN A 184 -25.62 -3.38 -14.65
C ASN A 184 -24.59 -4.20 -13.85
N PRO A 185 -23.76 -5.00 -14.54
CA PRO A 185 -22.76 -5.83 -13.88
C PRO A 185 -21.64 -5.01 -13.22
N HIS A 186 -21.28 -3.86 -13.77
CA HIS A 186 -20.21 -3.00 -13.23
C HIS A 186 -20.60 -2.45 -11.85
N LEU A 187 -21.79 -1.86 -11.73
CA LEU A 187 -22.27 -1.35 -10.45
C LEU A 187 -22.53 -2.48 -9.45
N THR A 188 -23.03 -3.63 -9.92
CA THR A 188 -23.21 -4.81 -9.05
C THR A 188 -21.89 -5.25 -8.45
N TYR A 189 -20.83 -5.39 -9.26
CA TYR A 189 -19.49 -5.74 -8.77
C TYR A 189 -18.96 -4.72 -7.77
N ALA A 190 -19.11 -3.42 -8.06
CA ALA A 190 -18.66 -2.39 -7.15
C ALA A 190 -19.42 -2.40 -5.79
N LEU A 191 -20.72 -2.72 -5.80
CA LEU A 191 -21.50 -2.90 -4.58
C LEU A 191 -21.15 -4.19 -3.83
N GLU A 192 -20.73 -5.25 -4.52
CA GLU A 192 -20.14 -6.45 -3.89
C GLU A 192 -18.82 -6.12 -3.18
N GLU A 193 -17.95 -5.33 -3.81
CA GLU A 193 -16.72 -4.82 -3.18
C GLU A 193 -17.03 -3.90 -1.98
N PHE A 194 -18.09 -3.08 -2.07
CA PHE A 194 -18.61 -2.33 -0.91
C PHE A 194 -19.02 -3.28 0.23
N GLN A 195 -19.73 -4.37 -0.06
CA GLN A 195 -20.06 -5.36 0.96
C GLN A 195 -18.80 -6.01 1.56
N ALA A 196 -17.80 -6.33 0.74
CA ALA A 196 -16.54 -6.93 1.19
C ALA A 196 -15.71 -5.98 2.07
N ALA A 197 -15.67 -4.69 1.74
CA ALA A 197 -15.04 -3.65 2.56
C ALA A 197 -15.76 -3.52 3.91
N MET A 198 -17.10 -3.44 3.90
CA MET A 198 -17.92 -3.44 5.12
C MET A 198 -17.67 -4.70 5.96
N TYR A 199 -17.57 -5.87 5.34
CA TYR A 199 -17.33 -7.13 6.03
C TYR A 199 -15.99 -7.16 6.79
N ARG A 200 -14.94 -6.53 6.23
CA ARG A 200 -13.63 -6.43 6.89
C ARG A 200 -13.62 -5.49 8.08
N HIS A 201 -14.39 -4.40 8.01
CA HIS A 201 -14.36 -3.31 9.01
C HIS A 201 -15.60 -3.24 9.92
N SER A 202 -16.44 -4.29 9.91
CA SER A 202 -17.67 -4.36 10.71
C SER A 202 -17.81 -5.68 11.44
N CYS A 203 -18.67 -5.69 12.46
CA CYS A 203 -19.06 -6.88 13.20
C CYS A 203 -20.52 -6.80 13.66
N THR A 204 -21.10 -7.91 14.11
CA THR A 204 -22.45 -7.97 14.67
C THR A 204 -22.46 -8.31 16.15
N LEU A 205 -23.34 -7.66 16.92
CA LEU A 205 -23.66 -8.03 18.29
C LEU A 205 -24.99 -8.80 18.37
N THR A 206 -25.83 -8.67 17.35
CA THR A 206 -27.20 -9.20 17.31
C THR A 206 -27.32 -10.56 16.60
N GLY A 207 -26.20 -11.13 16.14
CA GLY A 207 -26.16 -12.44 15.48
C GLY A 207 -26.61 -12.40 14.02
N ASN A 208 -26.42 -11.27 13.34
CA ASN A 208 -26.67 -11.16 11.90
C ASN A 208 -25.73 -12.09 11.12
N SER A 209 -26.27 -12.97 10.27
CA SER A 209 -25.47 -13.91 9.45
C SER A 209 -24.55 -13.22 8.43
N THR A 210 -24.71 -11.91 8.23
CA THR A 210 -23.94 -11.12 7.25
C THR A 210 -22.53 -10.76 7.77
N TRP A 211 -22.32 -10.70 9.09
CA TRP A 211 -21.05 -10.25 9.70
C TRP A 211 -20.52 -11.25 10.72
N TYR A 212 -19.23 -11.14 11.05
CA TYR A 212 -18.66 -11.86 12.17
C TYR A 212 -19.14 -11.30 13.51
N GLU A 213 -19.22 -12.16 14.52
CA GLU A 213 -19.49 -11.74 15.89
C GLU A 213 -18.39 -10.80 16.37
N CYS A 214 -18.78 -9.70 17.03
CA CYS A 214 -17.82 -8.77 17.60
C CYS A 214 -17.07 -9.42 18.78
N VAL A 215 -15.75 -9.28 18.78
CA VAL A 215 -14.90 -9.61 19.93
C VAL A 215 -14.63 -8.31 20.69
N PHE A 216 -14.74 -8.35 22.01
CA PHE A 216 -14.46 -7.19 22.86
C PHE A 216 -14.08 -7.64 24.27
N ASP A 217 -13.37 -6.78 25.00
CA ASP A 217 -13.02 -7.03 26.40
C ASP A 217 -14.19 -6.64 27.32
N GLU A 218 -14.82 -7.65 27.93
CA GLU A 218 -15.95 -7.47 28.86
C GLU A 218 -15.59 -6.63 30.09
N SER A 219 -14.31 -6.54 30.46
CA SER A 219 -13.84 -5.76 31.61
C SER A 219 -13.87 -4.25 31.36
N THR A 220 -13.94 -3.82 30.09
CA THR A 220 -14.03 -2.40 29.73
C THR A 220 -15.47 -1.88 29.81
N PRO A 221 -15.70 -0.65 30.32
CA PRO A 221 -17.00 0.00 30.27
C PRO A 221 -17.54 0.06 28.84
N ILE A 222 -18.85 -0.15 28.67
CA ILE A 222 -19.50 -0.25 27.35
C ILE A 222 -19.26 1.02 26.52
N GLU A 223 -19.26 2.20 27.15
CA GLU A 223 -19.05 3.50 26.49
C GLU A 223 -17.66 3.65 25.84
N THR A 224 -16.64 2.98 26.39
CA THR A 224 -15.25 3.06 25.89
C THR A 224 -14.79 1.76 25.22
N ARG A 225 -15.72 0.84 25.01
CA ARG A 225 -15.43 -0.49 24.53
C ARG A 225 -15.03 -0.44 23.06
N LYS A 226 -13.88 -1.02 22.75
CA LYS A 226 -13.48 -1.29 21.37
C LYS A 226 -14.03 -2.63 20.93
N TYR A 227 -14.49 -2.65 19.69
CA TYR A 227 -14.96 -3.86 19.04
C TYR A 227 -13.91 -4.27 18.02
N SER A 228 -13.58 -5.55 18.00
CA SER A 228 -12.69 -6.17 17.02
C SER A 228 -13.41 -7.31 16.30
N ASN A 229 -12.88 -7.70 15.16
CA ASN A 229 -13.31 -8.90 14.44
C ASN A 229 -12.08 -9.74 14.08
N HIS A 230 -12.24 -10.72 13.19
CA HIS A 230 -11.12 -11.55 12.73
C HIS A 230 -10.02 -10.78 11.97
N PHE A 231 -10.35 -9.60 11.41
CA PHE A 231 -9.48 -8.84 10.51
C PHE A 231 -8.84 -7.60 11.16
N SER A 232 -9.55 -6.91 12.05
CA SER A 232 -9.13 -5.64 12.63
C SER A 232 -9.48 -5.55 14.12
N ASP A 233 -8.63 -4.85 14.86
CA ASP A 233 -8.78 -4.55 16.29
C ASP A 233 -9.76 -3.39 16.58
N ASP A 234 -10.19 -2.66 15.54
CA ASP A 234 -11.15 -1.56 15.61
C ASP A 234 -12.15 -1.67 14.45
N VAL A 235 -13.41 -1.95 14.76
CA VAL A 235 -14.49 -2.19 13.79
C VAL A 235 -15.82 -1.59 14.22
N MET A 236 -16.73 -1.41 13.26
CA MET A 236 -18.07 -0.88 13.50
C MET A 236 -19.03 -1.98 14.00
N PRO A 237 -19.68 -1.82 15.17
CA PRO A 237 -20.71 -2.74 15.62
C PRO A 237 -22.05 -2.43 14.96
N ASP A 238 -22.64 -3.44 14.34
CA ASP A 238 -23.93 -3.41 13.64
C ASP A 238 -24.18 -2.16 12.75
N PRO A 239 -23.29 -1.82 11.80
CA PRO A 239 -23.40 -0.59 11.03
C PRO A 239 -24.42 -0.67 9.90
N THR A 240 -25.16 0.42 9.70
CA THR A 240 -25.93 0.66 8.48
C THR A 240 -25.11 1.54 7.54
N ALA A 241 -24.91 1.07 6.30
CA ALA A 241 -24.17 1.79 5.28
C ALA A 241 -24.98 1.92 4.00
N GLN A 242 -24.84 3.05 3.32
CA GLN A 242 -25.48 3.29 2.03
C GLN A 242 -24.64 4.21 1.16
N LEU A 243 -24.68 3.96 -0.14
CA LEU A 243 -24.13 4.85 -1.17
C LEU A 243 -25.27 5.67 -1.75
N VAL A 244 -25.11 6.99 -1.79
CA VAL A 244 -26.03 7.90 -2.45
C VAL A 244 -25.31 8.51 -3.66
N VAL A 245 -25.90 8.34 -4.84
CA VAL A 245 -25.43 8.91 -6.10
C VAL A 245 -26.40 10.00 -6.53
N GLU A 246 -25.88 11.22 -6.69
CA GLU A 246 -26.64 12.41 -7.10
C GLU A 246 -25.92 13.08 -8.28
N GLU A 247 -26.63 13.42 -9.35
CA GLU A 247 -26.08 14.30 -10.40
C GLU A 247 -26.33 15.77 -9.99
N ILE A 248 -25.26 16.51 -9.73
CA ILE A 248 -25.37 17.91 -9.28
C ILE A 248 -25.47 18.85 -10.48
N GLN A 249 -24.74 18.52 -11.54
CA GLN A 249 -24.71 19.24 -12.80
C GLN A 249 -24.43 18.23 -13.93
N PRO A 250 -24.81 18.54 -15.18
CA PRO A 250 -24.56 17.64 -16.30
C PRO A 250 -23.08 17.23 -16.36
N GLY A 251 -22.81 15.93 -16.27
CA GLY A 251 -21.44 15.39 -16.31
C GLY A 251 -20.70 15.40 -14.98
N LEU A 252 -21.34 15.73 -13.85
CA LEU A 252 -20.76 15.65 -12.51
C LEU A 252 -21.71 14.94 -11.53
N LYS A 253 -21.26 13.79 -11.04
CA LYS A 253 -21.92 13.03 -9.97
C LYS A 253 -21.24 13.28 -8.63
N LYS A 254 -22.03 13.36 -7.58
CA LYS A 254 -21.62 13.33 -6.19
C LYS A 254 -21.93 11.96 -5.62
N LEU A 255 -20.90 11.31 -5.11
CA LEU A 255 -20.94 10.02 -4.45
C LEU A 255 -20.82 10.28 -2.96
N THR A 256 -21.85 9.90 -2.20
CA THR A 256 -21.86 10.06 -0.74
C THR A 256 -21.99 8.70 -0.09
N LEU A 257 -20.98 8.29 0.66
CA LEU A 257 -21.05 7.13 1.54
C LEU A 257 -21.53 7.60 2.90
N LYS A 258 -22.58 6.98 3.43
CA LYS A 258 -23.12 7.28 4.75
C LYS A 258 -23.01 6.06 5.63
N TYR A 259 -22.45 6.24 6.82
CA TYR A 259 -22.27 5.19 7.82
C TYR A 259 -22.96 5.59 9.11
N LYS A 260 -23.77 4.69 9.65
CA LYS A 260 -24.41 4.88 10.96
C LYS A 260 -24.28 3.62 11.79
N ALA A 261 -23.64 3.73 12.93
CA ALA A 261 -23.59 2.67 13.95
C ALA A 261 -24.17 3.21 15.25
N VAL A 262 -25.15 2.50 15.81
CA VAL A 262 -25.81 2.88 17.07
C VAL A 262 -24.95 2.40 18.23
N SER A 263 -24.82 3.22 19.28
CA SER A 263 -24.08 2.83 20.48
C SER A 263 -24.80 1.68 21.21
N PRO A 264 -24.11 0.56 21.49
CA PRO A 264 -24.69 -0.52 22.28
C PRO A 264 -25.00 -0.12 23.73
N ALA A 265 -24.36 0.94 24.24
CA ALA A 265 -24.64 1.48 25.58
C ALA A 265 -25.91 2.33 25.61
N ASN A 266 -26.17 3.08 24.54
CA ASN A 266 -27.30 4.00 24.45
C ASN A 266 -27.88 4.00 23.02
N PRO A 267 -29.05 3.38 22.80
CA PRO A 267 -29.68 3.33 21.48
C PRO A 267 -30.05 4.69 20.88
N GLU A 268 -30.10 5.75 21.68
CA GLU A 268 -30.40 7.12 21.21
C GLU A 268 -29.14 7.86 20.71
N GLU A 269 -27.94 7.31 20.94
CA GLU A 269 -26.67 7.91 20.55
C GLU A 269 -25.99 7.09 19.45
N PHE A 270 -25.45 7.78 18.44
CA PHE A 270 -24.67 7.15 17.39
C PHE A 270 -23.21 7.06 17.81
N LEU A 271 -22.66 5.85 17.78
CA LEU A 271 -21.22 5.63 17.92
C LEU A 271 -20.48 6.20 16.70
N ILE A 272 -21.09 6.07 15.52
CA ILE A 272 -20.58 6.58 14.25
C ILE A 272 -21.76 7.18 13.49
N ASP A 273 -21.62 8.44 13.09
CA ASP A 273 -22.48 9.12 12.12
C ASP A 273 -21.54 9.90 11.19
N ALA A 274 -21.12 9.24 10.11
CA ALA A 274 -20.09 9.74 9.21
C ALA A 274 -20.61 9.79 7.77
N GLU A 275 -20.27 10.88 7.09
CA GLU A 275 -20.50 11.04 5.66
C GLU A 275 -19.17 11.28 4.96
N TRP A 276 -18.91 10.52 3.90
CA TRP A 276 -17.77 10.70 3.02
C TRP A 276 -18.26 11.06 1.62
N VAL A 277 -17.80 12.19 1.10
CA VAL A 277 -18.26 12.74 -0.17
C VAL A 277 -17.11 12.79 -1.15
N LYS A 278 -17.32 12.23 -2.34
CA LYS A 278 -16.41 12.39 -3.47
C LYS A 278 -17.18 12.84 -4.70
N TYR A 279 -16.56 13.70 -5.51
CA TYR A 279 -17.11 14.17 -6.76
C TYR A 279 -16.45 13.44 -7.92
N ARG A 280 -17.25 13.08 -8.93
CA ARG A 280 -16.78 12.38 -10.12
C ARG A 280 -17.32 13.04 -11.38
N HIS A 281 -16.40 13.46 -12.24
CA HIS A 281 -16.70 14.01 -13.55
C HIS A 281 -16.82 12.89 -14.60
N ALA A 282 -17.61 13.08 -15.65
CA ALA A 282 -17.70 12.15 -16.78
C ALA A 282 -16.33 11.92 -17.45
N ASP A 283 -15.52 12.97 -17.55
CA ASP A 283 -14.17 12.92 -18.12
C ASP A 283 -13.07 12.46 -17.15
N SER A 284 -13.44 11.92 -15.98
CA SER A 284 -12.46 11.45 -14.98
C SER A 284 -11.70 10.20 -15.44
N ASN A 285 -12.17 9.50 -16.48
CA ASN A 285 -11.49 8.38 -17.14
C ASN A 285 -11.09 7.20 -16.22
N TYR A 286 -11.63 7.10 -15.00
CA TYR A 286 -11.37 5.98 -14.08
C TYR A 286 -11.67 4.62 -14.72
N GLU A 287 -12.70 4.54 -15.55
CA GLU A 287 -13.06 3.35 -16.34
C GLU A 287 -11.97 2.90 -17.33
N THR A 288 -11.16 3.83 -17.86
CA THR A 288 -10.01 3.48 -18.71
C THR A 288 -8.85 2.95 -17.89
N GLU A 289 -8.64 3.50 -16.68
CA GLU A 289 -7.62 3.03 -15.74
C GLU A 289 -7.93 1.64 -15.19
N CYS A 290 -9.22 1.33 -15.02
CA CYS A 290 -9.68 -0.02 -14.65
C CYS A 290 -9.63 -1.01 -15.82
N ARG A 291 -9.76 -0.55 -17.08
CA ARG A 291 -9.72 -1.40 -18.28
C ARG A 291 -8.31 -1.65 -18.85
N PHE A 292 -7.34 -0.78 -18.61
CA PHE A 292 -5.97 -1.03 -19.03
C PHE A 292 -5.37 -2.17 -18.18
N ALA A 293 -5.26 -3.34 -18.81
CA ALA A 293 -4.66 -4.57 -18.29
C ALA A 293 -5.33 -5.20 -17.05
N ASN A 294 -6.54 -5.74 -17.23
CA ASN A 294 -6.98 -6.95 -16.50
C ASN A 294 -7.00 -6.80 -14.95
N LYS A 295 -7.38 -5.63 -14.44
CA LYS A 295 -7.56 -5.40 -13.00
C LYS A 295 -8.99 -5.74 -12.59
N SER A 296 -9.12 -6.44 -11.46
CA SER A 296 -10.38 -6.59 -10.74
C SER A 296 -10.63 -5.31 -9.94
N CYS A 297 -11.10 -4.29 -10.63
CA CYS A 297 -11.68 -3.08 -10.07
C CYS A 297 -12.95 -2.80 -10.89
#